data_AF-A0A522BF42-F1
#
_entry.id   AF-A0A522BF42-F1
#
_cell.length_a   1.000
_cell.length_b   1.000
_cell.length_c   1.000
_cell.angle_alpha   90.00
_cell.angle_beta   90.00
_cell.angle_gamma   90.00
#
_symmetry.space_group_name_H-M   'P 1'
#
loop_
_entity.id
_entity.type
_entity.pdbx_description
1 polymer ?
#
loop_
_entity_poly.entity_id
_entity_poly.type
_entity_poly.pdbx_seq_one_letter_code
_entity_poly.pdbx_strand_id
1 'polypeptide(L)'
;MAVRKKLGEVLIDGGLITENQLSVALQSQSTWGGKLGSTLVRMGFAKEEEILAVLSKQLGFPAVDFNKVKLSPKAVRTVPLRLAEKYNVIPVAMRDTHGKKQIVLVMSDPTNLDIISEIEFQTGYSVHPAVATESAIARAIDFYYKSGSAIAAGQVPDKIEASAVSHEEEMVLVEREGGLYDKAAFEELPTDEMLKMVLRVLDRKGLVTRADLAVEMRKLKKS
;
A
#
# COMPACT_ATOMS: atom_id res chain seq x y z
N MET A 1 33.46 5.73 -3.27
CA MET A 1 32.01 5.81 -2.98
C MET A 1 31.65 4.58 -2.16
N ALA A 2 31.19 4.73 -0.92
CA ALA A 2 30.74 3.58 -0.13
C ALA A 2 29.50 2.99 -0.82
N VAL A 3 29.59 1.74 -1.28
CA VAL A 3 28.45 1.01 -1.84
C VAL A 3 27.44 0.86 -0.70
N ARG A 4 26.32 1.58 -0.77
CA ARG A 4 25.21 1.38 0.17
C ARG A 4 24.74 -0.07 0.01
N LYS A 5 24.87 -0.87 1.07
CA LYS A 5 24.32 -2.23 1.10
C LYS A 5 22.84 -2.18 0.71
N LYS A 6 22.39 -3.17 -0.07
CA LYS A 6 20.99 -3.25 -0.49
C LYS A 6 20.10 -3.55 0.72
N LEU A 7 18.82 -3.15 0.67
CA LEU A 7 17.89 -3.40 1.78
C LEU A 7 17.86 -4.88 2.19
N GLY A 8 17.80 -5.79 1.21
CA GLY A 8 17.81 -7.24 1.47
C GLY A 8 19.07 -7.72 2.19
N GLU A 9 20.25 -7.21 1.81
CA GLU A 9 21.52 -7.55 2.47
C GLU A 9 21.54 -7.04 3.91
N VAL A 10 21.07 -5.81 4.16
CA VAL A 10 21.00 -5.25 5.52
C VAL A 10 20.03 -6.04 6.40
N LEU A 11 18.93 -6.54 5.82
CA LEU A 11 17.97 -7.37 6.55
C LEU A 11 18.52 -8.77 6.88
N ILE A 12 19.32 -9.36 5.98
CA ILE A 12 20.02 -10.63 6.24
C ILE A 12 21.10 -10.44 7.31
N ASP A 13 21.93 -9.40 7.17
CA ASP A 13 22.98 -9.06 8.15
C ASP A 13 22.40 -8.82 9.55
N GLY A 14 21.19 -8.26 9.62
CA GLY A 14 20.45 -8.05 10.86
C GLY A 14 19.74 -9.29 11.42
N GLY A 15 19.81 -10.43 10.72
CA GLY A 15 19.11 -11.66 11.10
C GLY A 15 17.59 -11.58 11.02
N LEU A 16 17.05 -10.58 10.32
CA LEU A 16 15.60 -10.34 10.22
C LEU A 16 14.96 -11.24 9.16
N ILE A 17 15.70 -11.57 8.10
CA ILE A 17 15.26 -12.49 7.05
C ILE A 17 16.40 -13.44 6.65
N THR A 18 16.04 -14.58 6.09
CA THR A 18 16.98 -15.54 5.48
C THR A 18 17.19 -15.26 3.99
N GLU A 19 18.28 -15.77 3.41
CA GLU A 19 18.52 -15.71 1.96
C GLU A 19 17.37 -16.31 1.14
N ASN A 20 16.78 -17.42 1.62
CA ASN A 20 15.64 -18.05 0.97
C ASN A 20 14.40 -17.15 0.99
N GLN A 21 14.09 -16.52 2.12
CA GLN A 21 12.99 -15.56 2.22
C GLN A 21 13.21 -14.34 1.33
N LEU A 22 14.45 -13.83 1.24
CA LEU A 22 14.79 -12.74 0.34
C LEU A 22 14.58 -13.13 -1.13
N SER A 23 15.04 -14.32 -1.53
CA SER A 23 14.88 -14.81 -2.91
C SER A 23 13.41 -14.93 -3.31
N VAL A 24 12.59 -15.53 -2.44
CA VAL A 24 11.14 -15.65 -2.62
C VAL A 24 10.46 -14.28 -2.71
N ALA A 25 10.84 -13.34 -1.84
CA ALA A 25 10.29 -11.99 -1.86
C ALA A 25 10.68 -11.21 -3.12
N LEU A 26 11.92 -11.34 -3.62
CA LEU A 26 12.36 -10.74 -4.87
C LEU A 26 11.62 -11.32 -6.08
N GLN A 27 11.37 -12.62 -6.09
CA GLN A 27 10.56 -13.26 -7.13
C GLN A 27 9.13 -12.69 -7.14
N SER A 28 8.49 -12.63 -5.96
CA SER A 28 7.18 -12.00 -5.82
C SER A 28 7.20 -10.53 -6.24
N GLN A 29 8.23 -9.77 -5.89
CA GLN A 29 8.36 -8.36 -6.27
C GLN A 29 8.50 -8.22 -7.80
N SER A 30 9.24 -9.13 -8.45
CA SER A 30 9.38 -9.12 -9.91
C SER A 30 8.08 -9.43 -10.64
N THR A 31 7.23 -10.29 -10.07
CA THR A 31 5.94 -10.66 -10.67
C THR A 31 4.87 -9.58 -10.45
N TRP A 32 4.79 -9.04 -9.24
CA TRP A 32 3.69 -8.18 -8.81
C TRP A 32 4.06 -6.69 -8.71
N GLY A 33 5.34 -6.35 -8.82
CA GLY A 33 5.85 -5.00 -8.61
C GLY A 33 5.89 -4.59 -7.13
N GLY A 34 6.03 -3.27 -6.92
CA GLY A 34 6.11 -2.65 -5.60
C GLY A 34 7.50 -2.65 -4.98
N LYS A 35 7.60 -2.17 -3.73
CA LYS A 35 8.86 -2.14 -2.98
C LYS A 35 9.15 -3.48 -2.29
N LEU A 36 10.44 -3.81 -2.12
CA LEU A 36 10.86 -5.05 -1.47
C LEU A 36 10.37 -5.12 -0.02
N GLY A 37 10.46 -4.01 0.73
CA GLY A 37 10.03 -3.94 2.12
C GLY A 37 8.54 -4.25 2.30
N SER A 38 7.66 -3.66 1.46
CA SER A 38 6.22 -3.94 1.49
C SER A 38 5.91 -5.40 1.11
N THR A 39 6.68 -5.97 0.18
CA THR A 39 6.56 -7.39 -0.19
C THR A 39 6.94 -8.31 0.97
N LEU A 40 8.04 -8.04 1.67
CA LEU A 40 8.48 -8.82 2.84
C LEU A 40 7.45 -8.80 3.98
N VAL A 41 6.84 -7.63 4.24
CA VAL A 41 5.76 -7.50 5.24
C VAL A 41 4.51 -8.27 4.81
N ARG A 42 4.09 -8.14 3.55
CA ARG A 42 2.92 -8.85 3.02
C ARG A 42 3.07 -10.37 3.07
N MET A 43 4.28 -10.88 2.87
CA MET A 43 4.58 -12.31 2.96
C MET A 43 4.79 -12.81 4.39
N GLY A 44 4.76 -11.91 5.39
CA GLY A 44 4.98 -12.24 6.79
C GLY A 44 6.42 -12.61 7.14
N PHE A 45 7.39 -12.27 6.27
CA PHE A 45 8.80 -12.58 6.50
C PHE A 45 9.50 -11.59 7.42
N ALA A 46 9.00 -10.36 7.49
CA ALA A 46 9.50 -9.33 8.39
C ALA A 46 8.33 -8.48 8.90
N LYS A 47 8.47 -7.93 10.11
CA LYS A 47 7.50 -6.96 10.64
C LYS A 47 7.73 -5.58 10.03
N GLU A 48 6.66 -4.82 9.93
CA GLU A 48 6.70 -3.46 9.40
C GLU A 48 7.67 -2.55 10.16
N GLU A 49 7.69 -2.65 11.50
CA GLU A 49 8.59 -1.90 12.37
C GLU A 49 10.08 -2.19 12.09
N GLU A 50 10.40 -3.46 11.78
CA GLU A 50 11.77 -3.90 11.49
C GLU A 50 12.24 -3.32 10.16
N ILE A 51 11.37 -3.37 9.14
CA ILE A 51 11.63 -2.75 7.83
C ILE A 51 11.81 -1.23 7.97
N LEU A 52 10.94 -0.56 8.71
CA LEU A 52 11.01 0.88 8.98
C LEU A 52 12.34 1.28 9.64
N ALA A 53 12.76 0.54 10.67
CA ALA A 53 14.01 0.82 11.38
C ALA A 53 15.24 0.70 10.47
N VAL A 54 15.26 -0.30 9.59
CA VAL A 54 16.34 -0.49 8.61
C VAL A 54 16.31 0.61 7.55
N LEU A 55 15.15 0.92 6.98
CA LEU A 55 15.01 1.98 5.97
C LEU A 55 15.45 3.34 6.50
N SER A 56 15.07 3.67 7.75
CA SER A 56 15.49 4.92 8.38
C SER A 56 17.00 5.03 8.50
N LYS A 57 17.67 3.97 8.98
CA LYS A 57 19.13 3.92 9.10
C LYS A 57 19.83 3.97 7.74
N GLN A 58 19.30 3.26 6.74
CA GLN A 58 19.93 3.14 5.43
C GLN A 58 19.80 4.43 4.61
N LEU A 59 18.65 5.10 4.68
CA LEU A 59 18.37 6.29 3.88
C LEU A 59 18.69 7.59 4.62
N GLY A 60 18.78 7.56 5.95
CA GLY A 60 19.05 8.74 6.79
C GLY A 60 17.83 9.62 7.03
N PHE A 61 16.62 9.12 6.78
CA PHE A 61 15.36 9.83 7.00
C PHE A 61 14.62 9.28 8.21
N PRO A 62 13.84 10.10 8.93
CA PRO A 62 13.02 9.62 10.04
C PRO A 62 11.96 8.63 9.52
N ALA A 63 11.83 7.49 10.20
CA ALA A 63 10.73 6.55 9.96
C ALA A 63 9.46 6.99 10.68
N VAL A 64 8.32 6.85 10.03
CA VAL A 64 7.00 7.10 10.64
C VAL A 64 6.21 5.80 10.70
N ASP A 65 5.78 5.48 11.91
CA ASP A 65 4.88 4.37 12.19
C ASP A 65 3.45 4.91 12.39
N PHE A 66 2.58 4.62 11.43
CA PHE A 66 1.20 5.08 11.42
C PHE A 66 0.33 4.43 12.51
N ASN A 67 0.77 3.33 13.11
CA ASN A 67 0.08 2.69 14.23
C ASN A 67 0.28 3.48 15.53
N LYS A 68 1.41 4.21 15.64
CA LYS A 68 1.79 4.97 16.84
C LYS A 68 1.56 6.47 16.70
N VAL A 69 1.49 6.98 15.47
CA VAL A 69 1.38 8.42 15.19
C VAL A 69 -0.02 8.79 14.72
N LYS A 70 -0.63 9.78 15.38
CA LYS A 70 -1.86 10.41 14.91
C LYS A 70 -1.53 11.53 13.93
N LEU A 71 -2.16 11.51 12.76
CA LEU A 71 -1.96 12.55 11.75
C LEU A 71 -2.77 13.79 12.10
N SER A 72 -2.17 14.96 11.87
CA SER A 72 -2.90 16.22 11.98
C SER A 72 -3.86 16.35 10.80
N PRO A 73 -5.18 16.52 11.01
CA PRO A 73 -6.14 16.74 9.92
C PRO A 73 -5.79 17.95 9.04
N LYS A 74 -5.18 18.96 9.64
CA LYS A 74 -4.70 20.15 8.91
C LYS A 74 -3.57 19.77 7.95
N ALA A 75 -2.67 18.87 8.36
CA ALA A 75 -1.60 18.37 7.51
C ALA A 75 -2.16 17.54 6.35
N VAL A 76 -3.05 16.58 6.62
CA VAL A 76 -3.68 15.74 5.57
C VAL A 76 -4.30 16.59 4.46
N ARG A 77 -4.96 17.70 4.83
CA ARG A 77 -5.60 18.61 3.86
C ARG A 77 -4.64 19.43 3.00
N THR A 78 -3.33 19.50 3.32
CA THR A 78 -2.38 20.27 2.50
C THR A 78 -2.07 19.59 1.18
N VAL A 79 -2.11 18.26 1.13
CA VAL A 79 -1.91 17.49 -0.09
C VAL A 79 -3.26 16.94 -0.55
N PRO A 80 -3.76 17.30 -1.75
CA PRO A 80 -4.97 16.73 -2.32
C PRO A 80 -4.88 15.20 -2.48
N LEU A 81 -6.00 14.51 -2.28
CA LEU A 81 -6.10 13.04 -2.41
C LEU A 81 -5.50 12.52 -3.73
N ARG A 82 -5.77 13.20 -4.85
CA ARG A 82 -5.25 12.82 -6.17
C ARG A 82 -3.71 12.74 -6.20
N LEU A 83 -3.02 13.67 -5.54
CA LEU A 83 -1.55 13.66 -5.45
C LEU A 83 -1.06 12.61 -4.46
N ALA A 84 -1.77 12.47 -3.32
CA ALA A 84 -1.47 11.47 -2.32
C ALA A 84 -1.52 10.04 -2.91
N GLU A 85 -2.56 9.70 -3.66
CA GLU A 85 -2.70 8.40 -4.34
C GLU A 85 -1.70 8.23 -5.48
N LYS A 86 -1.56 9.25 -6.34
CA LYS A 86 -0.67 9.17 -7.52
C LYS A 86 0.78 8.89 -7.12
N TYR A 87 1.26 9.53 -6.07
CA TYR A 87 2.64 9.41 -5.63
C TYR A 87 2.83 8.49 -4.42
N ASN A 88 1.73 7.93 -3.89
CA ASN A 88 1.68 7.18 -2.64
C ASN A 88 2.43 7.91 -1.49
N VAL A 89 1.97 9.11 -1.18
CA VAL A 89 2.54 10.00 -0.14
C VAL A 89 1.44 10.53 0.77
N ILE A 90 1.77 10.81 2.03
CA ILE A 90 0.82 11.42 2.97
C ILE A 90 1.51 12.44 3.90
N PRO A 91 0.99 13.67 4.01
CA PRO A 91 1.50 14.65 4.96
C PRO A 91 1.03 14.32 6.38
N VAL A 92 1.96 14.25 7.32
CA VAL A 92 1.66 13.83 8.72
C VAL A 92 1.67 14.97 9.72
N ALA A 93 2.47 15.99 9.45
CA ALA A 93 2.59 17.16 10.32
C ALA A 93 2.86 18.43 9.50
N MET A 94 2.45 19.55 10.05
CA MET A 94 2.81 20.88 9.55
C MET A 94 3.71 21.56 10.58
N ARG A 95 4.69 22.31 10.10
CA ARG A 95 5.54 23.17 10.92
C ARG A 95 5.55 24.56 10.29
N ASP A 96 5.56 25.58 11.14
CA ASP A 96 5.81 26.95 10.71
C ASP A 96 7.14 27.37 11.31
N THR A 97 8.12 27.62 10.44
CA THR A 97 9.47 28.00 10.84
C THR A 97 9.82 29.27 10.09
N HIS A 98 9.99 30.38 10.83
CA HIS A 98 10.41 31.68 10.28
C HIS A 98 9.53 32.16 9.10
N GLY A 99 8.21 31.95 9.17
CA GLY A 99 7.26 32.38 8.14
C GLY A 99 7.23 31.49 6.89
N LYS A 100 8.00 30.39 6.86
CA LYS A 100 7.91 29.37 5.82
C LYS A 100 7.06 28.21 6.33
N LYS A 101 5.99 27.91 5.58
CA LYS A 101 5.14 26.77 5.87
C LYS A 101 5.81 25.49 5.39
N GLN A 102 6.00 24.56 6.31
CA GLN A 102 6.67 23.28 6.08
C GLN A 102 5.71 22.14 6.36
N ILE A 103 5.84 21.05 5.60
CA ILE A 103 5.10 19.81 5.85
C ILE A 103 6.08 18.64 6.00
N VAL A 104 5.79 17.76 6.95
CA VAL A 104 6.45 16.46 7.03
C VAL A 104 5.69 15.51 6.12
N LEU A 105 6.31 15.11 5.02
CA LEU A 105 5.71 14.25 4.01
C LEU A 105 6.26 12.83 4.17
N VAL A 106 5.39 11.86 4.43
CA VAL A 106 5.78 10.45 4.48
C VAL A 106 5.71 9.86 3.07
N MET A 107 6.78 9.22 2.66
CA MET A 107 7.00 8.67 1.32
C MET A 107 7.54 7.24 1.41
N SER A 108 7.23 6.42 0.41
CA SER A 108 7.86 5.10 0.26
C SER A 108 9.30 5.17 -0.22
N ASP A 109 9.66 6.27 -0.90
CA ASP A 109 10.99 6.55 -1.41
C ASP A 109 11.35 8.03 -1.25
N PRO A 110 11.94 8.44 -0.11
CA PRO A 110 12.31 9.83 0.16
C PRO A 110 13.51 10.30 -0.68
N THR A 111 14.12 9.43 -1.50
CA THR A 111 15.22 9.82 -2.40
C THR A 111 14.73 10.32 -3.76
N ASN A 112 13.43 10.21 -4.03
CA ASN A 112 12.81 10.71 -5.25
C ASN A 112 12.55 12.22 -5.15
N LEU A 113 13.53 13.01 -5.59
CA LEU A 113 13.49 14.47 -5.56
C LEU A 113 12.42 15.07 -6.49
N ASP A 114 12.02 14.34 -7.55
CA ASP A 114 10.99 14.81 -8.49
C ASP A 114 9.62 14.86 -7.82
N ILE A 115 9.28 13.83 -7.02
CA ILE A 115 8.03 13.80 -6.26
C ILE A 115 8.04 14.91 -5.21
N ILE A 116 9.17 15.12 -4.52
CA ILE A 116 9.32 16.19 -3.53
C ILE A 116 9.04 17.54 -4.20
N SER A 117 9.74 17.83 -5.30
CA SER A 117 9.62 19.10 -6.02
C SER A 117 8.20 19.35 -6.55
N GLU A 118 7.54 18.32 -7.07
CA GLU A 118 6.15 18.41 -7.54
C GLU A 118 5.20 18.73 -6.38
N ILE A 119 5.33 18.06 -5.23
CA ILE A 119 4.49 18.33 -4.06
C ILE A 119 4.76 19.74 -3.52
N GLU A 120 6.02 20.20 -3.47
CA GLU A 120 6.36 21.57 -3.08
C GLU A 120 5.72 22.60 -4.02
N PHE A 121 5.78 22.36 -5.34
CA PHE A 121 5.21 23.24 -6.35
C PHE A 121 3.68 23.33 -6.24
N GLN A 122 3.00 22.19 -6.13
CA GLN A 122 1.54 22.13 -6.07
C GLN A 122 0.96 22.68 -4.76
N THR A 123 1.67 22.49 -3.64
CA THR A 123 1.16 22.87 -2.32
C THR A 123 1.67 24.23 -1.84
N GLY A 124 2.83 24.67 -2.34
CA GLY A 124 3.53 25.88 -1.87
C GLY A 124 4.20 25.72 -0.50
N TYR A 125 4.27 24.49 0.04
CA TYR A 125 4.95 24.18 1.29
C TYR A 125 6.33 23.60 1.02
N SER A 126 7.31 23.88 1.88
CA SER A 126 8.57 23.14 1.85
C SER A 126 8.39 21.74 2.45
N VAL A 127 8.93 20.72 1.79
CA VAL A 127 8.74 19.32 2.15
C VAL A 127 9.92 18.81 2.98
N HIS A 128 9.61 18.24 4.14
CA HIS A 128 10.55 17.47 4.95
C HIS A 128 10.19 15.98 4.85
N PRO A 129 10.96 15.19 4.08
CA PRO A 129 10.63 13.80 3.83
C PRO A 129 10.84 12.92 5.07
N ALA A 130 9.94 11.97 5.24
CA ALA A 130 9.99 10.86 6.18
C ALA A 130 9.68 9.56 5.45
N VAL A 131 10.13 8.42 5.98
CA VAL A 131 9.98 7.12 5.31
C VAL A 131 8.93 6.26 5.99
N ALA A 132 8.10 5.60 5.18
CA ALA A 132 7.30 4.46 5.63
C ALA A 132 7.16 3.40 4.54
N THR A 133 6.58 2.24 4.88
CA THR A 133 6.32 1.23 3.85
C THR A 133 5.19 1.69 2.93
N GLU A 134 5.26 1.26 1.67
CA GLU A 134 4.24 1.52 0.66
C GLU A 134 2.84 1.10 1.11
N SER A 135 2.74 -0.05 1.78
CA SER A 135 1.48 -0.57 2.32
C SER A 135 0.94 0.25 3.48
N ALA A 136 1.81 0.75 4.37
CA ALA A 136 1.41 1.64 5.46
C ALA A 136 0.80 2.93 4.92
N ILE A 137 1.45 3.53 3.93
CA ILE A 137 1.02 4.79 3.34
C ILE A 137 -0.32 4.61 2.63
N ALA A 138 -0.49 3.54 1.84
CA ALA A 138 -1.75 3.24 1.18
C ALA A 138 -2.91 3.11 2.19
N ARG A 139 -2.72 2.33 3.26
CA ARG A 139 -3.72 2.19 4.34
C ARG A 139 -4.04 3.54 5.00
N ALA A 140 -3.02 4.36 5.24
CA ALA A 140 -3.20 5.68 5.83
C ALA A 140 -3.96 6.62 4.87
N ILE A 141 -3.69 6.57 3.57
CA ILE A 141 -4.42 7.36 2.57
C ILE A 141 -5.90 6.97 2.57
N ASP A 142 -6.20 5.67 2.50
CA ASP A 142 -7.58 5.18 2.53
C ASP A 142 -8.29 5.61 3.81
N PHE A 143 -7.65 5.44 4.97
CA PHE A 143 -8.23 5.83 6.26
C PHE A 143 -8.49 7.34 6.35
N TYR A 144 -7.50 8.19 6.08
CA TYR A 144 -7.58 9.62 6.35
C TYR A 144 -8.28 10.44 5.25
N TYR A 145 -8.26 9.99 4.00
CA TYR A 145 -8.90 10.71 2.89
C TYR A 145 -10.27 10.15 2.49
N LYS A 146 -10.46 8.82 2.48
CA LYS A 146 -11.71 8.21 1.98
C LYS A 146 -12.77 8.05 3.08
N SER A 147 -12.36 7.94 4.34
CA SER A 147 -13.33 7.76 5.44
C SER A 147 -14.07 9.04 5.84
N GLY A 148 -13.93 10.14 5.09
CA GLY A 148 -14.78 11.35 5.11
C GLY A 148 -14.85 12.18 6.40
N SER A 149 -14.68 11.59 7.58
CA SER A 149 -15.00 12.21 8.87
C SER A 149 -14.41 11.46 10.09
N ALA A 150 -13.39 10.63 9.95
CA ALA A 150 -12.65 10.07 11.09
C ALA A 150 -11.53 11.01 11.58
N ILE A 151 -11.85 12.30 11.68
CA ILE A 151 -10.98 13.29 12.34
C ILE A 151 -11.06 13.15 13.87
N ALA A 152 -11.99 12.34 14.39
CA ALA A 152 -12.07 11.98 15.79
C ALA A 152 -11.38 10.63 16.06
N ALA A 153 -10.11 10.71 16.45
CA ALA A 153 -9.40 9.70 17.25
C ALA A 153 -9.45 8.23 16.78
N GLY A 154 -8.56 7.83 15.88
CA GLY A 154 -8.25 6.42 15.65
C GLY A 154 -6.79 6.21 15.24
N GLN A 155 -6.11 5.25 15.85
CA GLN A 155 -4.85 4.70 15.33
C GLN A 155 -5.16 3.95 14.02
N VAL A 156 -4.23 3.95 13.06
CA VAL A 156 -4.38 3.11 11.86
C VAL A 156 -4.35 1.66 12.34
N PRO A 157 -5.37 0.84 12.04
CA PRO A 157 -5.39 -0.54 12.47
C PRO A 157 -4.37 -1.38 11.67
N ASP A 158 -3.68 -2.29 12.37
CA ASP A 158 -2.68 -3.22 11.81
C ASP A 158 -3.26 -4.17 10.74
N LYS A 159 -4.58 -4.35 10.78
CA LYS A 159 -5.37 -5.04 9.77
C LYS A 159 -6.64 -4.23 9.53
N ILE A 160 -6.93 -3.93 8.27
CA ILE A 160 -8.31 -3.62 7.88
C ILE A 160 -9.05 -4.97 7.94
N GLU A 161 -9.52 -5.34 9.13
CA GLU A 161 -10.58 -6.33 9.22
C GLU A 161 -11.80 -5.70 8.57
N ALA A 162 -12.25 -6.32 7.48
CA ALA A 162 -13.46 -5.94 6.77
C ALA A 162 -14.66 -6.16 7.71
N SER A 163 -14.93 -5.20 8.60
CA SER A 163 -16.16 -5.16 9.37
C SER A 163 -16.55 -3.71 9.64
N ALA A 164 -17.83 -3.43 9.38
CA ALA A 164 -18.54 -2.17 9.53
C ALA A 164 -18.22 -1.06 8.50
N VAL A 165 -18.67 -1.27 7.26
CA VAL A 165 -19.17 -0.17 6.41
C VAL A 165 -20.69 -0.28 6.41
N SER A 166 -21.36 0.48 7.28
CA SER A 166 -22.78 0.77 7.11
C SER A 166 -22.88 1.89 6.08
N HIS A 167 -23.29 1.52 4.85
CA HIS A 167 -24.08 2.24 3.85
C HIS A 167 -23.87 3.77 3.78
N GLU A 168 -23.49 4.36 2.66
CA GLU A 168 -24.17 4.31 1.36
C GLU A 168 -23.21 4.62 0.19
N GLU A 169 -23.43 3.93 -0.94
CA GLU A 169 -23.03 4.27 -2.32
C GLU A 169 -21.53 4.22 -2.71
N GLU A 170 -21.07 3.03 -3.12
CA GLU A 170 -20.24 2.95 -4.32
C GLU A 170 -20.82 1.89 -5.27
N MET A 171 -21.59 2.42 -6.22
CA MET A 171 -22.22 1.76 -7.35
C MET A 171 -21.12 1.26 -8.29
N VAL A 172 -20.99 -0.06 -8.45
CA VAL A 172 -20.05 -0.63 -9.42
C VAL A 172 -20.66 -0.50 -10.83
N LEU A 173 -20.21 0.50 -11.58
CA LEU A 173 -20.48 0.64 -13.00
C LEU A 173 -19.69 -0.42 -13.78
N VAL A 174 -20.37 -1.48 -14.21
CA VAL A 174 -19.91 -2.37 -15.28
C VAL A 174 -21.04 -2.45 -16.31
N GLU A 175 -20.94 -1.63 -17.36
CA GLU A 175 -21.90 -1.70 -18.45
C GLU A 175 -21.61 -2.91 -19.37
N ARG A 176 -22.67 -3.73 -19.53
CA ARG A 176 -23.01 -4.69 -20.61
C ARG A 176 -22.09 -5.92 -20.76
N GLU A 177 -22.56 -7.18 -20.66
CA GLU A 177 -23.88 -7.80 -20.58
C GLU A 177 -23.82 -9.02 -19.62
N GLY A 178 -24.91 -9.29 -18.91
CA GLY A 178 -25.17 -10.57 -18.24
C GLY A 178 -25.16 -10.60 -16.70
N GLY A 179 -26.10 -9.88 -16.08
CA GLY A 179 -26.62 -10.16 -14.72
C GLY A 179 -26.06 -9.30 -13.58
N LEU A 180 -26.96 -8.59 -12.88
CA LEU A 180 -26.73 -8.04 -11.54
C LEU A 180 -26.62 -9.21 -10.56
N TYR A 181 -25.57 -9.28 -9.74
CA TYR A 181 -25.53 -10.22 -8.62
C TYR A 181 -25.35 -9.43 -7.33
N ASP A 182 -26.40 -9.43 -6.51
CA ASP A 182 -26.31 -9.01 -5.12
C ASP A 182 -25.47 -10.03 -4.32
N LYS A 183 -24.90 -9.63 -3.19
CA LYS A 183 -24.04 -10.51 -2.37
C LYS A 183 -24.78 -11.80 -1.95
N ALA A 184 -26.09 -11.68 -1.68
CA ALA A 184 -26.97 -12.81 -1.40
C ALA A 184 -27.13 -13.75 -2.62
N ALA A 185 -27.21 -13.19 -3.84
CA ALA A 185 -27.31 -13.99 -5.05
C ALA A 185 -26.01 -14.74 -5.37
N PHE A 186 -24.85 -14.21 -4.97
CA PHE A 186 -23.57 -14.90 -5.15
C PHE A 186 -23.43 -16.16 -4.28
N GLU A 187 -23.96 -16.14 -3.05
CA GLU A 187 -23.92 -17.28 -2.13
C GLU A 187 -24.89 -18.41 -2.53
N GLU A 188 -25.92 -18.11 -3.32
CA GLU A 188 -26.88 -19.10 -3.83
C GLU A 188 -26.50 -19.70 -5.21
N LEU A 189 -25.42 -19.22 -5.83
CA LEU A 189 -25.00 -19.71 -7.14
C LEU A 189 -24.40 -21.13 -7.06
N PRO A 190 -24.67 -21.99 -8.05
CA PRO A 190 -23.93 -23.24 -8.22
C PRO A 190 -22.41 -22.98 -8.25
N THR A 191 -21.65 -23.86 -7.59
CA THR A 191 -20.20 -23.67 -7.41
C THR A 191 -19.44 -23.52 -8.74
N ASP A 192 -19.93 -24.13 -9.82
CA ASP A 192 -19.30 -24.03 -11.14
C ASP A 192 -19.53 -22.66 -11.81
N GLU A 193 -20.67 -22.01 -11.56
CA GLU A 193 -20.94 -20.66 -12.05
C GLU A 193 -20.16 -19.60 -11.26
N MET A 194 -20.07 -19.76 -9.94
CA MET A 194 -19.21 -18.93 -9.09
C MET A 194 -17.76 -19.00 -9.56
N LEU A 195 -17.27 -20.22 -9.84
CA LEU A 195 -15.91 -20.41 -10.33
C LEU A 195 -15.70 -19.70 -11.68
N LYS A 196 -16.62 -19.85 -12.65
CA LYS A 196 -16.54 -19.15 -13.95
C LYS A 196 -16.59 -17.62 -13.81
N MET A 197 -17.30 -17.11 -12.80
CA MET A 197 -17.41 -15.68 -12.54
C MET A 197 -16.13 -15.13 -11.91
N VAL A 198 -15.62 -15.79 -10.86
CA VAL A 198 -14.35 -15.44 -10.21
C VAL A 198 -13.20 -15.48 -11.21
N LEU A 199 -13.11 -16.53 -12.03
CA LEU A 199 -12.06 -16.66 -13.04
C LEU A 199 -12.14 -15.55 -14.10
N ARG A 200 -13.34 -15.11 -14.50
CA ARG A 200 -13.51 -13.96 -15.41
C ARG A 200 -13.04 -12.65 -14.78
N VAL A 201 -13.30 -12.45 -13.49
CA VAL A 201 -12.84 -11.25 -12.76
C VAL A 201 -11.33 -11.27 -12.60
N LEU A 202 -10.73 -12.43 -12.28
CA LEU A 202 -9.29 -12.59 -12.16
C LEU A 202 -8.56 -12.40 -13.50
N ASP A 203 -9.11 -12.89 -14.61
CA ASP A 203 -8.60 -12.66 -15.98
C ASP A 203 -8.68 -11.16 -16.35
N ARG A 204 -9.82 -10.50 -16.11
CA ARG A 204 -9.99 -9.05 -16.36
C ARG A 204 -9.08 -8.17 -15.52
N LYS A 205 -8.78 -8.56 -14.28
CA LYS A 205 -7.85 -7.85 -13.40
C LYS A 205 -6.38 -8.23 -13.66
N GLY A 206 -6.11 -9.12 -14.62
CA GLY A 206 -4.76 -9.58 -14.95
C GLY A 206 -4.09 -10.39 -13.84
N LEU A 207 -4.85 -10.87 -12.86
CA LEU A 207 -4.36 -11.64 -11.72
C LEU A 207 -4.06 -13.10 -12.10
N VAL A 208 -4.65 -13.58 -13.18
CA VAL A 208 -4.47 -14.94 -13.72
C VAL A 208 -4.49 -14.86 -15.24
N THR A 209 -3.55 -15.50 -15.93
CA THR A 209 -3.61 -15.62 -17.40
C THR A 209 -4.34 -16.89 -17.82
N ARG A 210 -4.95 -16.90 -19.01
CA ARG A 210 -5.59 -18.10 -19.58
C ARG A 210 -4.66 -19.33 -19.64
N ALA A 211 -3.34 -19.11 -19.70
CA ALA A 211 -2.33 -20.16 -19.68
C ALA A 211 -2.20 -20.81 -18.28
N ASP A 212 -2.14 -20.01 -17.22
CA ASP A 212 -2.04 -20.49 -15.83
C ASP A 212 -3.28 -21.31 -15.43
N LEU A 213 -4.45 -20.83 -15.88
CA LEU A 213 -5.74 -21.49 -15.71
C LEU A 213 -5.80 -22.88 -16.37
N ALA A 214 -5.22 -23.02 -17.57
CA ALA A 214 -5.19 -24.28 -18.30
C ALA A 214 -4.26 -25.32 -17.65
N VAL A 215 -3.18 -24.86 -17.00
CA VAL A 215 -2.23 -25.72 -16.28
C VAL A 215 -2.88 -26.27 -15.00
N GLU A 216 -3.56 -25.43 -14.23
CA GLU A 216 -4.15 -25.83 -12.95
C GLU A 216 -5.42 -26.69 -13.14
N MET A 217 -6.23 -26.41 -14.17
CA MET A 217 -7.36 -27.26 -14.57
C MET A 217 -6.90 -28.66 -15.05
N ARG A 218 -5.69 -28.77 -15.63
CA ARG A 218 -5.09 -30.07 -15.99
C ARG A 218 -4.62 -30.88 -14.79
N LYS A 219 -4.18 -30.23 -13.71
CA LYS A 219 -3.81 -30.90 -12.46
C LYS A 219 -5.04 -31.42 -11.71
N LEU A 220 -6.13 -30.65 -11.69
CA LEU A 220 -7.39 -31.04 -11.05
C LEU A 220 -8.10 -32.22 -11.73
N LYS A 221 -7.92 -32.43 -13.05
CA LYS A 221 -8.46 -33.60 -13.77
C LYS A 221 -7.62 -34.88 -13.64
N LYS A 222 -6.45 -34.81 -12.99
CA LYS A 222 -5.53 -35.94 -12.80
C LYS A 222 -5.48 -36.45 -11.35
N SER A 223 -6.25 -35.84 -10.45
CA SER A 223 -6.51 -36.31 -9.09
C SER A 223 -7.93 -36.85 -8.98
#